data_AF-A0AA90Z0J5-F1
#
_entry.id   AF-A0AA90Z0J5-F1
#
_cell.length_a   1.000
_cell.length_b   1.000
_cell.length_c   1.000
_cell.angle_alpha   90.00
_cell.angle_beta   90.00
_cell.angle_gamma   90.00
#
_symmetry.space_group_name_H-M   'P 1'
#
loop_
_entity.id
_entity.type
_entity.pdbx_description
1 polymer ?
#
loop_
_entity_poly.entity_id
_entity_poly.type
_entity_poly.pdbx_seq_one_letter_code
_entity_poly.pdbx_strand_id
1 'polypeptide(L)' 'MNDKVCLITDVGYGAGASVARRFARGGYRIALLAQNAVKSMSSALNARASIT' A
#
# COMPACT_ATOMS: atom_id res chain seq x y z
N MET A 1 13.07 -13.95 11.69
CA MET A 1 12.52 -13.09 10.61
C MET A 1 11.05 -13.44 10.44
N ASN A 2 10.14 -12.55 10.85
CA ASN A 2 8.69 -12.72 10.66
C ASN A 2 8.04 -11.40 10.25
N ASP A 3 8.76 -10.63 9.43
CA ASP A 3 8.26 -9.36 8.92
C ASP A 3 7.12 -9.62 7.94
N LYS A 4 5.93 -9.11 8.27
CA LYS A 4 4.73 -9.23 7.45
C LYS A 4 4.83 -8.22 6.30
N VAL A 5 5.33 -8.66 5.15
CA VAL A 5 5.51 -7.81 3.96
C VAL A 5 4.50 -8.19 2.88
N CYS A 6 3.94 -7.20 2.17
CA CYS A 6 2.98 -7.40 1.10
C CYS A 6 3.21 -6.42 -0.06
N LEU A 7 3.28 -6.96 -1.28
CA LEU A 7 3.23 -6.17 -2.52
C LEU A 7 1.81 -6.24 -3.10
N ILE A 8 1.22 -5.09 -3.38
CA ILE A 8 -0.10 -4.99 -4.02
C ILE A 8 0.07 -4.30 -5.36
N THR A 9 -0.31 -4.98 -6.43
CA THR A 9 -0.22 -4.48 -7.80
C THR A 9 -1.56 -4.00 -8.32
N ASP A 10 -1.52 -3.20 -9.39
CA ASP A 10 -2.69 -2.64 -10.07
C ASP A 10 -3.64 -1.86 -9.13
N VAL A 11 -3.05 -1.05 -8.24
CA VAL A 11 -3.82 -0.35 -7.20
C VAL A 11 -4.51 0.88 -7.76
N GLY A 12 -5.82 0.77 -7.98
CA GLY A 12 -6.74 1.91 -8.19
C GLY A 12 -7.53 2.31 -6.94
N TYR A 13 -8.45 3.27 -7.08
CA TYR A 13 -9.27 3.82 -5.99
C TYR A 13 -10.23 2.79 -5.33
N GLY A 14 -10.50 1.69 -6.03
CA GLY A 14 -11.43 0.63 -5.62
C GLY A 14 -10.78 -0.45 -4.73
N ALA A 15 -10.90 -1.71 -5.17
CA ALA A 15 -10.50 -2.88 -4.39
C ALA A 15 -9.04 -2.81 -3.90
N GLY A 16 -8.10 -2.41 -4.76
CA GLY A 16 -6.68 -2.29 -4.41
C GLY A 16 -6.44 -1.38 -3.21
N ALA A 17 -7.10 -0.22 -3.15
CA ALA A 17 -6.99 0.70 -2.02
C ALA A 17 -7.63 0.13 -0.73
N SER A 18 -8.76 -0.57 -0.83
CA SER A 18 -9.40 -1.22 0.33
C SER A 18 -8.55 -2.37 0.89
N VAL A 19 -7.92 -3.16 0.02
CA VAL A 19 -6.96 -4.19 0.40
C VAL A 19 -5.73 -3.56 1.07
N ALA A 20 -5.13 -2.53 0.47
CA ALA A 20 -4.00 -1.81 1.05
C ALA A 20 -4.29 -1.29 2.46
N ARG A 21 -5.46 -0.67 2.68
CA ARG A 21 -5.91 -0.21 4.00
C ARG A 21 -6.06 -1.36 5.00
N ARG A 22 -6.60 -2.50 4.57
CA ARG A 22 -6.76 -3.68 5.44
C ARG A 22 -5.40 -4.23 5.88
N PHE A 23 -4.45 -4.38 4.95
CA PHE A 23 -3.12 -4.91 5.25
C PHE A 23 -2.30 -3.96 6.13
N ALA A 24 -2.36 -2.64 5.86
CA ALA A 24 -1.74 -1.65 6.73
C ALA A 24 -2.27 -1.74 8.18
N ARG A 25 -3.60 -1.85 8.36
CA ARG A 25 -4.22 -2.05 9.69
C ARG A 25 -3.82 -3.38 10.35
N GLY A 26 -3.47 -4.40 9.55
CA GLY A 26 -2.96 -5.68 10.04
C GLY A 26 -1.48 -5.68 10.44
N GLY A 27 -0.80 -4.53 10.38
CA GLY A 27 0.61 -4.39 10.71
C GLY A 27 1.57 -4.84 9.61
N TYR A 28 1.09 -4.93 8.36
CA TYR A 28 1.96 -5.26 7.23
C TYR A 28 2.74 -4.03 6.77
N ARG A 29 4.01 -4.26 6.40
CA ARG A 29 4.77 -3.34 5.56
C ARG A 29 4.33 -3.55 4.12
N ILE A 30 3.74 -2.54 3.52
CA ILE A 30 3.12 -2.64 2.20
C ILE A 30 3.86 -1.82 1.15
N ALA A 31 3.96 -2.36 -0.06
CA ALA A 31 4.38 -1.66 -1.27
C ALA A 31 3.24 -1.70 -2.29
N LEU A 32 2.93 -0.56 -2.94
CA LEU A 32 1.82 -0.43 -3.87
C LEU A 32 2.35 -0.07 -5.26
N LEU A 33 1.92 -0.81 -6.28
CA LEU A 33 2.15 -0.50 -7.69
C LEU A 33 0.81 -0.13 -8.32
N ALA A 34 0.65 1.14 -8.69
CA ALA A 34 -0.56 1.67 -9.30
C ALA A 34 -0.38 1.88 -10.81
N GLN A 35 -1.38 1.56 -11.62
CA GLN A 35 -1.39 1.87 -13.05
C GLN A 35 -1.88 3.32 -13.24
N ASN A 36 -1.01 4.19 -13.75
CA ASN A 36 -1.24 5.60 -14.08
C ASN A 36 -1.74 6.50 -12.93
N ALA A 37 -0.83 7.36 -12.44
CA ALA A 37 -1.04 8.53 -11.59
C ALA A 37 -2.39 8.54 -10.86
N VAL A 38 -2.50 7.74 -9.79
CA VAL A 38 -3.56 7.90 -8.79
C VAL A 38 -3.43 9.30 -8.21
N LYS A 39 -4.14 10.25 -8.84
CA LYS A 39 -3.99 11.70 -8.66
C LYS A 39 -4.48 12.20 -7.28
N SER A 40 -4.97 11.29 -6.42
CA SER A 40 -5.56 11.61 -5.12
C SER A 40 -5.42 10.47 -4.09
N MET A 41 -4.21 9.91 -3.91
CA MET A 41 -3.92 9.05 -2.75
C MET A 41 -3.17 9.83 -1.67
N SER A 42 -3.74 10.95 -1.20
CA SER A 42 -3.06 11.81 -0.21
C SER A 42 -3.05 11.26 1.22
N SER A 43 -3.83 10.21 1.52
CA SER A 43 -4.05 9.75 2.91
C SER A 43 -3.59 8.33 3.23
N ALA A 44 -3.01 7.59 2.27
CA ALA A 44 -2.62 6.18 2.49
C ALA A 44 -1.11 5.94 2.66
N LEU A 45 -0.26 6.96 2.46
CA LEU A 45 1.18 6.77 2.26
C LEU A 45 2.06 7.35 3.39
N ASN A 46 1.67 7.21 4.66
CA ASN A 46 2.58 7.41 5.80
C ASN A 46 3.16 6.09 6.34
N ALA A 47 3.18 5.03 5.53
CA ALA A 47 3.90 3.81 5.85
C ALA A 47 5.31 3.89 5.24
N ARG A 48 6.23 4.55 5.97
CA ARG A 48 7.70 4.62 5.75
C ARG A 48 8.19 3.80 4.55
N ALA A 49 8.17 4.42 3.38
CA ALA A 49 9.03 4.06 2.27
C ALA A 49 10.44 4.55 2.63
N SER A 50 11.15 3.80 3.48
CA SER A 50 12.57 4.00 3.72
C SER A 50 13.22 2.64 3.57
N ILE A 51 13.77 2.41 2.38
CA ILE A 51 14.79 1.40 2.18
C ILE A 51 16.10 2.15 2.43
N THR A 52 16.57 2.09 3.67
CA THR A 52 17.98 2.25 4.03
C THR A 52 18.35 1.03 4.84
#